data_AF-A0A973RP16-F1
#
_entry.id   AF-A0A973RP16-F1
#
_cell.length_a   1.000
_cell.length_b   1.000
_cell.length_c   1.000
_cell.angle_alpha   90.00
_cell.angle_beta   90.00
_cell.angle_gamma   90.00
#
_symmetry.space_group_name_H-M   'P 1'
#
loop_
_entity.id
_entity.type
_entity.pdbx_description
1 polymer ?
#
loop_
_entity_poly.entity_id
_entity_poly.type
_entity_poly.pdbx_seq_one_letter_code
_entity_poly.pdbx_strand_id
1 'polypeptide(L)'
;MIDASIKAVPGLLLSFGVLTLILALPTGLIARIRQKPVTVRVLCACSVAGILAVTLLPTDGGPVGQGAICDLSSPFPQMFQSSSALLNVALFGPAPFFAVLVFRRPMTIAAVTVISSGVSELVQADGEMGRSCSATDLAANATGTLLGVLGAAAWLRFRGQGGWPGKKDILWGVGLAAVGSLALGGVFHSSVNPYVPVSERHDAEA
;
A
#
# COMPACT_ATOMS: atom_id res chain seq x y z
N MET A 1 -5.99 -22.01 -7.27
CA MET A 1 -6.22 -20.59 -6.88
C MET A 1 -5.45 -19.62 -7.76
N ILE A 2 -4.16 -19.85 -8.06
CA ILE A 2 -3.36 -18.93 -8.90
C ILE A 2 -3.96 -18.72 -10.31
N ASP A 3 -4.45 -19.77 -10.97
CA ASP A 3 -5.09 -19.64 -12.29
C ASP A 3 -6.38 -18.81 -12.28
N ALA A 4 -7.13 -18.82 -11.17
CA ALA A 4 -8.32 -17.99 -11.03
C ALA A 4 -7.95 -16.52 -10.87
N SER A 5 -6.90 -16.21 -10.10
CA SER A 5 -6.39 -14.86 -9.93
C SER A 5 -5.76 -14.29 -11.21
N ILE A 6 -5.05 -15.10 -12.00
CA ILE A 6 -4.46 -14.66 -13.27
C ILE A 6 -5.55 -14.38 -14.32
N LYS A 7 -6.62 -15.18 -14.34
CA LYS A 7 -7.76 -14.97 -15.25
C LYS A 7 -8.65 -13.79 -14.83
N ALA A 8 -8.71 -13.47 -13.54
CA ALA A 8 -9.56 -12.41 -13.00
C ALA A 8 -9.10 -10.99 -13.37
N VAL A 9 -7.81 -10.80 -13.68
CA VAL A 9 -7.28 -9.48 -14.05
C VAL A 9 -6.38 -9.61 -15.29
N PRO A 10 -6.97 -9.64 -16.50
CA PRO A 10 -6.21 -9.75 -17.74
C PRO A 10 -5.21 -8.60 -17.85
N GLY A 11 -3.92 -8.93 -17.98
CA GLY A 11 -2.87 -7.92 -18.14
C GLY A 11 -2.16 -7.49 -16.85
N LEU A 12 -2.46 -8.08 -15.69
CA LEU A 12 -1.73 -7.78 -14.44
C LEU A 12 -0.23 -8.04 -14.57
N LEU A 13 0.15 -9.21 -15.08
CA LEU A 13 1.56 -9.57 -15.26
C LEU A 13 2.24 -8.68 -16.31
N LEU A 14 1.53 -8.30 -17.37
CA LEU A 14 2.04 -7.41 -18.41
C LEU A 14 2.28 -6.00 -17.84
N SER A 15 1.29 -5.45 -17.14
CA SER A 15 1.37 -4.12 -16.50
C SER A 15 2.47 -4.08 -15.46
N PHE A 16 2.57 -5.12 -14.62
CA PHE A 16 3.66 -5.28 -13.67
C PHE A 16 5.03 -5.32 -14.36
N GLY A 17 5.17 -6.09 -15.44
CA GLY A 17 6.40 -6.18 -16.21
C GLY A 17 6.81 -4.82 -16.81
N VAL A 18 5.86 -4.11 -17.43
CA VAL A 18 6.08 -2.78 -18.03
C VAL A 18 6.46 -1.76 -16.95
N LEU A 19 5.68 -1.66 -15.87
CA LEU A 19 5.98 -0.74 -14.75
C LEU A 19 7.32 -1.06 -14.10
N THR A 20 7.65 -2.35 -13.96
CA THR A 20 8.95 -2.79 -13.44
C THR A 20 10.09 -2.32 -14.35
N LEU A 21 9.97 -2.47 -15.67
CA LEU A 21 10.98 -1.98 -16.60
C LEU A 21 11.14 -0.45 -16.52
N ILE A 22 10.01 0.28 -16.51
CA ILE A 22 9.99 1.74 -16.44
C ILE A 22 10.63 2.26 -15.13
N LEU A 23 10.38 1.61 -14.00
CA LEU A 23 10.88 2.08 -12.70
C LEU A 23 12.26 1.52 -12.35
N ALA A 24 12.48 0.22 -12.56
CA ALA A 24 13.67 -0.47 -12.09
C ALA A 24 14.90 -0.21 -12.97
N LEU A 25 14.74 -0.05 -14.30
CA LEU A 25 15.86 0.26 -15.20
C LEU A 25 16.53 1.60 -14.87
N PRO A 26 15.83 2.76 -14.85
CA PRO A 26 16.47 4.03 -14.53
C PRO A 26 16.99 4.02 -13.09
N THR A 27 16.26 3.41 -12.14
CA THR A 27 16.71 3.26 -10.75
C THR A 27 18.03 2.49 -10.67
N GLY A 28 18.16 1.39 -11.40
CA GLY A 28 19.37 0.58 -11.45
C GLY A 28 20.54 1.31 -12.11
N LEU A 29 20.29 2.01 -13.23
CA LEU A 29 21.29 2.81 -13.93
C LEU A 29 21.81 3.95 -13.04
N ILE A 30 20.91 4.73 -12.42
CA ILE A 30 21.28 5.82 -11.51
C ILE A 30 22.04 5.26 -10.30
N ALA A 31 21.60 4.14 -9.73
CA ALA A 31 22.29 3.49 -8.61
C ALA A 31 23.72 3.09 -8.99
N ARG A 32 23.92 2.52 -10.19
CA ARG A 32 25.23 2.12 -10.71
C ARG A 32 26.13 3.33 -10.93
N ILE A 33 25.62 4.38 -11.58
CA ILE A 33 26.35 5.63 -11.83
C ILE A 33 26.80 6.28 -10.51
N ARG A 34 25.94 6.25 -9.48
CA ARG A 34 26.23 6.81 -8.16
C ARG A 34 26.96 5.84 -7.21
N GLN A 35 27.44 4.70 -7.70
CA GLN A 35 28.14 3.67 -6.92
C GLN A 35 27.37 3.26 -5.65
N LYS A 36 26.04 3.17 -5.74
CA LYS A 36 25.15 2.72 -4.66
C LYS A 36 24.74 1.26 -4.90
N PRO A 37 24.34 0.50 -3.86
CA PRO A 37 23.91 -0.88 -4.05
C PRO A 37 22.68 -0.94 -4.95
N VAL A 38 22.85 -1.56 -6.12
CA VAL A 38 21.86 -1.62 -7.20
C VAL A 38 20.70 -2.53 -6.81
N THR A 39 20.99 -3.74 -6.31
CA THR A 39 20.01 -4.79 -6.02
C THR A 39 18.87 -4.29 -5.13
N VAL A 40 19.18 -3.67 -3.99
CA VAL A 40 18.15 -3.19 -3.04
C VAL A 40 17.26 -2.09 -3.63
N ARG A 41 17.79 -1.26 -4.52
CA ARG A 41 17.03 -0.17 -5.17
C ARG A 41 16.15 -0.69 -6.29
N VAL A 42 16.67 -1.63 -7.08
CA VAL A 42 15.92 -2.34 -8.10
C VAL A 42 14.77 -3.11 -7.46
N LEU A 43 15.02 -3.88 -6.39
CA LEU A 43 13.97 -4.59 -5.66
C LEU A 43 12.92 -3.62 -5.08
N CYS A 44 13.34 -2.47 -4.53
CA CYS A 44 12.42 -1.43 -4.10
C CYS A 44 11.53 -0.95 -5.25
N ALA A 45 12.10 -0.67 -6.42
CA ALA A 45 11.36 -0.21 -7.59
C ALA A 45 10.41 -1.29 -8.12
N CYS A 46 10.82 -2.56 -8.15
CA CYS A 46 9.96 -3.68 -8.53
C CYS A 46 8.77 -3.81 -7.56
N SER A 47 8.98 -3.71 -6.25
CA SER A 47 7.89 -3.79 -5.28
C SER A 47 6.89 -2.64 -5.43
N VAL A 48 7.38 -1.41 -5.69
CA VAL A 48 6.52 -0.26 -6.00
C VAL A 48 5.73 -0.48 -7.29
N ALA A 49 6.37 -1.04 -8.33
CA ALA A 49 5.68 -1.41 -9.57
C ALA A 49 4.55 -2.41 -9.33
N GLY A 50 4.74 -3.37 -8.41
CA GLY A 50 3.70 -4.32 -8.01
C GLY A 50 2.48 -3.64 -7.40
N ILE A 51 2.69 -2.71 -6.46
CA ILE A 51 1.60 -1.92 -5.86
C ILE A 51 0.88 -1.12 -6.94
N LEU A 52 1.62 -0.38 -7.78
CA LEU A 52 1.02 0.42 -8.86
C LEU A 52 0.25 -0.43 -9.86
N ALA A 53 0.75 -1.61 -10.22
CA ALA A 53 0.07 -2.51 -11.16
C ALA A 53 -1.28 -2.98 -10.60
N VAL A 54 -1.36 -3.30 -9.32
CA VAL A 54 -2.62 -3.73 -8.68
C VAL A 54 -3.57 -2.55 -8.45
N THR A 55 -3.05 -1.37 -8.13
CA THR A 55 -3.85 -0.17 -7.88
C THR A 55 -4.46 0.42 -9.14
N LEU A 56 -3.73 0.41 -10.27
CA LEU A 56 -4.12 1.12 -11.49
C LEU A 56 -4.79 0.24 -12.54
N LEU A 57 -4.84 -1.08 -12.33
CA LEU A 57 -5.43 -1.98 -13.30
C LEU A 57 -6.91 -2.18 -12.96
N PRO A 58 -7.84 -1.77 -13.86
CA PRO A 58 -9.26 -2.00 -13.65
C PRO A 58 -9.56 -3.50 -13.51
N THR A 59 -10.55 -3.80 -12.68
CA THR A 59 -11.10 -5.15 -12.53
C THR A 59 -12.56 -5.13 -12.95
N ASP A 60 -13.07 -6.25 -13.45
CA ASP A 60 -14.50 -6.44 -13.73
C ASP A 60 -15.25 -6.50 -12.39
N GLY A 61 -15.60 -5.33 -11.83
CA GLY A 61 -16.13 -5.18 -10.48
C GLY A 61 -17.41 -5.96 -10.17
N GLY A 62 -17.54 -6.40 -8.92
CA GLY A 62 -18.79 -6.89 -8.34
C GLY A 62 -19.85 -5.77 -8.15
N PRO A 63 -21.02 -6.06 -7.55
CA PRO A 63 -22.25 -5.23 -7.60
C PRO A 63 -22.13 -3.75 -7.15
N VAL A 64 -21.03 -3.38 -6.48
CA VAL A 64 -20.73 -2.05 -5.91
C VAL A 64 -19.77 -1.22 -6.76
N GLY A 65 -19.31 -1.73 -7.92
CA GLY A 65 -18.34 -1.06 -8.79
C GLY A 65 -18.84 0.17 -9.59
N GLN A 66 -19.93 0.82 -9.15
CA GLN A 66 -20.56 1.95 -9.84
C GLN A 66 -20.41 3.28 -9.06
N GLY A 67 -19.19 3.58 -8.59
CA GLY A 67 -18.85 4.91 -8.08
C GLY A 67 -18.07 4.90 -6.78
N ALA A 68 -17.81 6.11 -6.26
CA ALA A 68 -17.03 6.39 -5.06
C ALA A 68 -17.73 5.94 -3.75
N ILE A 69 -17.91 4.62 -3.61
CA ILE A 69 -18.50 3.97 -2.45
C ILE A 69 -17.39 3.24 -1.69
N CYS A 70 -17.33 3.47 -0.38
CA CYS A 70 -16.40 2.78 0.51
C CYS A 70 -17.14 1.95 1.55
N ASP A 71 -16.75 0.68 1.63
CA ASP A 71 -17.15 -0.20 2.71
C ASP A 71 -16.34 0.12 3.97
N LEU A 72 -17.03 0.66 4.98
CA LEU A 72 -16.44 1.01 6.28
C LEU A 72 -16.77 -0.01 7.38
N SER A 73 -17.27 -1.19 7.01
CA SER A 73 -17.49 -2.29 7.95
C SER A 73 -16.23 -2.62 8.75
N SER A 74 -16.44 -3.19 9.93
CA SER A 74 -15.32 -3.56 10.82
C SER A 74 -14.36 -4.48 10.07
N PRO A 75 -13.04 -4.16 10.03
CA PRO A 75 -12.06 -4.99 9.33
C PRO A 75 -11.79 -6.32 10.06
N PHE A 76 -12.23 -6.46 11.31
CA PHE A 76 -12.02 -7.65 12.12
C PHE A 76 -13.30 -8.46 12.29
N PRO A 77 -13.24 -9.81 12.12
CA PRO A 77 -12.04 -10.65 11.93
C PRO A 77 -11.60 -10.88 10.47
N GLN A 78 -12.29 -10.30 9.49
CA GLN A 78 -12.18 -10.57 8.05
C GLN A 78 -10.76 -10.36 7.52
N MET A 79 -10.01 -9.41 8.09
CA MET A 79 -8.60 -9.14 7.79
C MET A 79 -7.72 -10.40 7.80
N PHE A 80 -7.95 -11.33 8.73
CA PHE A 80 -7.12 -12.53 8.89
C PHE A 80 -7.67 -13.75 8.17
N GLN A 81 -8.94 -13.72 7.77
CA GLN A 81 -9.63 -14.85 7.13
C GLN A 81 -9.71 -14.68 5.62
N SER A 82 -9.72 -13.44 5.14
CA SER A 82 -9.79 -13.13 3.72
C SER A 82 -8.44 -13.37 3.03
N SER A 83 -8.45 -14.22 2.00
CA SER A 83 -7.28 -14.41 1.14
C SER A 83 -6.86 -13.10 0.44
N SER A 84 -7.81 -12.22 0.12
CA SER A 84 -7.52 -10.91 -0.49
C SER A 84 -6.76 -10.01 0.48
N ALA A 85 -7.19 -9.94 1.74
CA ALA A 85 -6.52 -9.15 2.77
C ALA A 85 -5.09 -9.65 3.04
N LEU A 86 -4.88 -10.97 3.10
CA LEU A 86 -3.53 -11.54 3.27
C LEU A 86 -2.61 -11.24 2.08
N LEU A 87 -3.13 -11.25 0.86
CA LEU A 87 -2.37 -10.86 -0.33
C LEU A 87 -2.00 -9.38 -0.30
N ASN A 88 -2.89 -8.51 0.18
CA ASN A 88 -2.63 -7.09 0.38
C ASN A 88 -1.52 -6.84 1.42
N VAL A 89 -1.54 -7.55 2.54
CA VAL A 89 -0.44 -7.55 3.53
C VAL A 89 0.89 -7.95 2.85
N ALA A 90 0.88 -9.03 2.06
CA ALA A 90 2.06 -9.54 1.39
C ALA A 90 2.59 -8.57 0.30
N LEU A 91 1.70 -7.89 -0.42
CA LEU A 91 2.02 -6.92 -1.47
C LEU A 91 2.66 -5.64 -0.90
N PHE A 92 2.11 -5.12 0.19
CA PHE A 92 2.54 -3.86 0.79
C PHE A 92 3.75 -3.97 1.73
N GLY A 93 4.22 -5.17 2.08
CA GLY A 93 5.41 -5.35 2.93
C GLY A 93 6.76 -5.08 2.25
N PRO A 94 7.05 -5.67 1.07
CA PRO A 94 8.37 -5.58 0.43
C PRO A 94 8.82 -4.16 0.09
N ALA A 95 7.93 -3.30 -0.40
CA ALA A 95 8.26 -1.93 -0.78
C ALA A 95 8.81 -1.09 0.40
N PRO A 96 8.09 -0.93 1.54
CA PRO A 96 8.62 -0.24 2.71
C PRO A 96 9.87 -0.91 3.27
N PHE A 97 9.95 -2.24 3.26
CA PHE A 97 11.15 -2.95 3.70
C PHE A 97 12.40 -2.48 2.93
N PHE A 98 12.38 -2.56 1.59
CA PHE A 98 13.51 -2.14 0.77
C PHE A 98 13.73 -0.62 0.82
N ALA A 99 12.66 0.18 0.90
CA ALA A 99 12.77 1.63 1.04
C ALA A 99 13.50 2.02 2.33
N VAL A 100 13.22 1.38 3.47
CA VAL A 100 13.96 1.62 4.71
C VAL A 100 15.44 1.25 4.56
N LEU A 101 15.76 0.14 3.88
CA LEU A 101 17.16 -0.23 3.62
C LEU A 101 17.90 0.80 2.74
N VAL A 102 17.18 1.41 1.78
CA VAL A 102 17.71 2.44 0.87
C VAL A 102 17.88 3.80 1.57
N PHE A 103 16.85 4.27 2.28
CA PHE A 103 16.76 5.62 2.79
C PHE A 103 17.17 5.77 4.26
N ARG A 104 17.17 4.66 5.03
CA ARG A 104 17.50 4.63 6.46
C ARG A 104 16.62 5.57 7.31
N ARG A 105 15.34 5.69 6.95
CA ARG A 105 14.36 6.61 7.56
C ARG A 105 13.04 5.89 7.87
N PRO A 106 13.01 4.99 8.87
CA PRO A 106 11.85 4.14 9.13
C PRO A 106 10.55 4.92 9.39
N MET A 107 10.61 6.05 10.11
CA MET A 107 9.40 6.82 10.44
C MET A 107 8.84 7.56 9.24
N THR A 108 9.71 8.21 8.46
CA THR A 108 9.31 8.85 7.20
C THR A 108 8.72 7.83 6.22
N ILE A 109 9.37 6.67 6.07
CA ILE A 109 8.88 5.63 5.17
C ILE A 109 7.54 5.11 5.63
N ALA A 110 7.38 4.75 6.91
CA ALA A 110 6.10 4.30 7.46
C ALA A 110 4.96 5.28 7.13
N ALA A 111 5.17 6.58 7.40
CA ALA A 111 4.18 7.61 7.10
C ALA A 111 3.82 7.65 5.60
N VAL A 112 4.82 7.73 4.71
CA VAL A 112 4.59 7.79 3.26
C VAL A 112 3.83 6.57 2.75
N THR A 113 4.21 5.36 3.18
CA THR A 113 3.59 4.13 2.68
C THR A 113 2.21 3.87 3.28
N VAL A 114 1.94 4.28 4.52
CA VAL A 114 0.59 4.22 5.10
C VAL A 114 -0.35 5.20 4.40
N ILE A 115 0.11 6.44 4.14
CA ILE A 115 -0.69 7.40 3.36
C ILE A 115 -0.91 6.89 1.93
N SER A 116 0.11 6.28 1.31
CA SER A 116 -0.01 5.69 -0.03
C SER A 116 -1.04 4.56 -0.11
N SER A 117 -1.25 3.81 0.98
CA SER A 117 -2.32 2.82 1.08
C SER A 117 -3.69 3.49 0.90
N GLY A 118 -3.97 4.54 1.67
CA GLY A 118 -5.25 5.24 1.55
C GLY A 118 -5.42 6.00 0.24
N VAL A 119 -4.34 6.51 -0.36
CA VAL A 119 -4.38 7.05 -1.73
C VAL A 119 -4.72 5.95 -2.74
N SER A 120 -4.22 4.72 -2.56
CA SER A 120 -4.53 3.61 -3.47
C SER A 120 -6.00 3.23 -3.42
N GLU A 121 -6.59 3.19 -2.22
CA GLU A 121 -8.02 2.98 -2.01
C GLU A 121 -8.86 4.10 -2.64
N LEU A 122 -8.45 5.36 -2.46
CA LEU A 122 -9.13 6.51 -3.06
C LEU A 122 -9.10 6.45 -4.59
N VAL A 123 -7.92 6.16 -5.18
CA VAL A 123 -7.76 6.02 -6.63
C VAL A 123 -8.63 4.88 -7.18
N GLN A 124 -8.77 3.78 -6.44
CA GLN A 124 -9.62 2.66 -6.85
C GLN A 124 -11.11 2.98 -6.74
N ALA A 125 -11.51 3.77 -5.74
CA ALA A 125 -12.91 4.17 -5.53
C ALA A 125 -13.38 5.27 -6.50
N ASP A 126 -12.51 6.23 -6.81
CA ASP A 126 -12.83 7.38 -7.67
C ASP A 126 -12.56 7.08 -9.16
N GLY A 127 -11.51 6.31 -9.45
CA GLY A 127 -11.30 5.79 -10.79
C GLY A 127 -12.40 4.78 -11.09
N GLU A 128 -12.95 4.81 -12.30
CA GLU A 128 -13.89 3.80 -12.82
C GLU A 128 -13.21 2.41 -13.01
N MET A 129 -12.38 2.00 -12.04
CA MET A 129 -11.58 0.79 -12.00
C MET A 129 -12.41 -0.43 -11.59
N GLY A 130 -13.71 -0.25 -11.34
CA GLY A 130 -14.64 -1.30 -10.92
C GLY A 130 -14.36 -1.83 -9.51
N ARG A 131 -13.70 -1.06 -8.64
CA ARG A 131 -13.38 -1.48 -7.26
C ARG A 131 -13.99 -0.49 -6.26
N SER A 132 -14.68 -1.01 -5.26
CA SER A 132 -15.02 -0.24 -4.06
C SER A 132 -13.83 -0.25 -3.10
N CYS A 133 -13.52 0.86 -2.45
CA CYS A 133 -12.55 0.84 -1.35
C CYS A 133 -13.14 0.12 -0.13
N SER A 134 -12.29 -0.53 0.65
CA SER A 134 -12.68 -1.24 1.87
C SER A 134 -11.77 -0.88 3.04
N ALA A 135 -12.36 -0.65 4.22
CA ALA A 135 -11.61 -0.51 5.47
C ALA A 135 -10.75 -1.75 5.76
N THR A 136 -11.16 -2.94 5.29
CA THR A 136 -10.38 -4.17 5.42
C THR A 136 -9.11 -4.12 4.58
N ASP A 137 -9.19 -3.63 3.33
CA ASP A 137 -8.05 -3.52 2.43
C ASP A 137 -7.09 -2.42 2.89
N LEU A 138 -7.63 -1.28 3.32
CA LEU A 138 -6.85 -0.19 3.94
C LEU A 138 -6.03 -0.70 5.14
N ALA A 139 -6.68 -1.45 6.05
CA ALA A 139 -6.04 -2.03 7.22
C ALA A 139 -4.96 -3.05 6.80
N ALA A 140 -5.27 -3.94 5.85
CA ALA A 140 -4.35 -4.97 5.38
C ALA A 140 -3.07 -4.37 4.79
N ASN A 141 -3.22 -3.38 3.91
CA ASN A 141 -2.12 -2.64 3.29
C ASN A 141 -1.27 -1.90 4.35
N ALA A 142 -1.90 -1.26 5.34
CA ALA A 142 -1.23 -0.60 6.44
C ALA A 142 -0.45 -1.60 7.33
N THR A 143 -1.01 -2.78 7.61
CA THR A 143 -0.32 -3.84 8.35
C THR A 143 0.89 -4.35 7.58
N GLY A 144 0.74 -4.68 6.30
CA GLY A 144 1.86 -5.08 5.44
C GLY A 144 2.98 -4.04 5.46
N THR A 145 2.60 -2.77 5.33
CA THR A 145 3.51 -1.64 5.39
C THR A 145 4.32 -1.58 6.68
N LEU A 146 3.63 -1.64 7.84
CA LEU A 146 4.28 -1.57 9.14
C LEU A 146 5.19 -2.77 9.38
N LEU A 147 4.76 -3.98 9.00
CA LEU A 147 5.59 -5.18 9.07
C LEU A 147 6.85 -5.06 8.22
N GLY A 148 6.76 -4.50 7.01
CA GLY A 148 7.90 -4.24 6.14
C GLY A 148 8.91 -3.27 6.77
N VAL A 149 8.43 -2.14 7.32
CA VAL A 149 9.28 -1.16 8.02
C VAL A 149 9.96 -1.78 9.24
N LEU A 150 9.20 -2.48 10.08
CA LEU A 150 9.72 -3.13 11.29
C LEU A 150 10.74 -4.21 10.95
N GLY A 151 10.47 -5.03 9.93
CA GLY A 151 11.39 -6.04 9.43
C GLY A 151 12.71 -5.44 8.95
N ALA A 152 12.67 -4.31 8.23
CA ALA A 152 13.88 -3.63 7.78
C ALA A 152 14.65 -2.98 8.94
N ALA A 153 13.95 -2.39 9.90
CA ALA A 153 14.57 -1.84 11.11
C ALA A 153 15.27 -2.93 11.93
N ALA A 154 14.61 -4.08 12.13
CA ALA A 154 15.18 -5.25 12.78
C ALA A 154 16.41 -5.77 12.02
N TRP A 155 16.32 -5.90 10.70
CA TRP A 155 17.43 -6.33 9.85
C TRP A 155 18.66 -5.41 9.99
N LEU A 156 18.46 -4.09 9.90
CA LEU A 156 19.53 -3.11 10.08
C LEU A 156 20.14 -3.20 11.48
N ARG A 157 19.32 -3.38 12.51
CA ARG A 157 19.76 -3.52 13.89
C ARG A 157 20.59 -4.78 14.12
N PHE A 158 20.21 -5.91 13.53
CA PHE A 158 20.97 -7.16 13.59
C PHE A 158 22.29 -7.08 12.82
N ARG A 159 22.33 -6.33 11.72
CA ARG A 159 23.56 -6.08 10.96
C ARG A 159 24.51 -5.07 11.63
N GLY A 160 24.18 -4.54 12.81
CA GLY A 160 24.96 -3.49 13.48
C GLY A 160 24.91 -2.14 12.76
N GLN A 161 24.01 -1.99 11.79
CA GLN A 161 23.84 -0.78 10.96
C GLN A 161 22.64 0.07 11.39
N GLY A 162 21.92 -0.37 12.44
CA GLY A 162 20.72 0.28 12.95
C GLY A 162 21.02 1.20 14.12
N GLY A 163 20.91 2.51 13.88
CA GLY A 163 20.69 3.50 14.93
C GLY A 163 19.20 3.74 15.13
N TRP A 164 18.81 4.30 16.28
CA TRP A 164 17.45 4.79 16.49
C TRP A 164 17.09 5.84 15.42
N PRO A 165 15.80 5.97 15.05
CA PRO A 165 15.37 7.00 14.12
C PRO A 165 15.85 8.37 14.64
N GLY A 166 16.59 9.08 13.80
CA GLY A 166 17.08 10.41 14.17
C GLY A 166 15.90 11.36 14.39
N LYS A 167 16.08 12.39 15.24
CA LYS A 167 15.02 13.39 15.53
C LYS A 167 14.38 13.97 14.25
N LYS A 168 15.17 14.16 13.20
CA LYS A 168 14.70 14.62 11.88
C LYS A 168 13.74 13.61 11.22
N ASP A 169 14.05 12.32 11.28
CA ASP A 169 13.18 11.27 10.70
C ASP A 169 11.84 11.21 11.44
N ILE A 170 11.87 11.31 12.78
CA ILE A 170 10.66 11.37 13.59
C ILE A 170 9.83 12.61 13.22
N LEU A 171 10.45 13.79 13.19
CA LEU A 171 9.76 15.04 12.88
C LEU A 171 9.12 15.00 11.48
N TRP A 172 9.85 14.56 10.46
CA TRP A 172 9.32 14.43 9.10
C TRP A 172 8.25 13.35 9.01
N GLY A 173 8.45 12.19 9.64
CA GLY A 173 7.45 11.12 9.65
C GLY A 173 6.14 11.54 10.30
N VAL A 174 6.20 12.15 11.49
CA VAL A 174 5.01 12.66 12.19
C VAL A 174 4.34 13.77 11.40
N GLY A 175 5.12 14.73 10.86
CA GLY A 175 4.58 15.81 10.04
C GLY A 175 3.87 15.31 8.79
N LEU A 176 4.47 14.36 8.07
CA LEU A 176 3.88 13.73 6.89
C LEU A 176 2.64 12.91 7.23
N ALA A 177 2.66 12.16 8.33
CA ALA A 177 1.50 11.40 8.78
C ALA A 177 0.34 12.33 9.15
N ALA A 178 0.60 13.42 9.87
CA ALA A 178 -0.43 14.38 10.25
C ALA A 178 -1.03 15.09 9.03
N VAL A 179 -0.18 15.70 8.20
CA VAL A 179 -0.63 16.44 7.01
C VAL A 179 -1.28 15.50 6.00
N GLY A 180 -0.69 14.33 5.76
CA GLY A 180 -1.22 13.32 4.85
C GLY A 180 -2.57 12.80 5.30
N SER A 181 -2.74 12.44 6.58
CA SER A 181 -4.03 11.96 7.11
C SER A 181 -5.10 13.02 7.06
N LEU A 182 -4.78 14.28 7.37
CA LEU A 182 -5.73 15.40 7.27
C LEU A 182 -6.17 15.64 5.82
N ALA A 183 -5.22 15.69 4.88
CA ALA A 183 -5.52 15.88 3.47
C ALA A 183 -6.35 14.71 2.92
N LEU A 184 -5.92 13.48 3.20
CA LEU A 184 -6.59 12.28 2.74
C LEU A 184 -8.00 12.16 3.33
N GLY A 185 -8.16 12.36 4.64
CA GLY A 185 -9.46 12.36 5.30
C GLY A 185 -10.41 13.42 4.74
N GLY A 186 -9.88 14.62 4.44
CA GLY A 186 -10.65 15.68 3.76
C GLY A 186 -11.13 15.26 2.38
N VAL A 187 -10.28 14.64 1.57
CA VAL A 187 -10.64 14.18 0.22
C VAL A 187 -11.62 13.01 0.25
N PHE A 188 -11.44 12.05 1.17
CA PHE A 188 -12.42 10.97 1.37
C PHE A 188 -13.77 11.55 1.77
N HIS A 189 -13.80 12.49 2.72
CA HIS A 189 -15.03 13.11 3.15
C HIS A 189 -15.75 13.86 2.02
N SER A 190 -15.03 14.50 1.10
CA SER A 190 -15.63 15.26 -0.01
C SER A 190 -16.03 14.39 -1.20
N SER A 191 -15.33 13.27 -1.43
CA SER A 191 -15.39 12.55 -2.71
C SER A 191 -16.04 11.17 -2.61
N VAL A 192 -16.17 10.62 -1.39
CA VAL A 192 -16.62 9.25 -1.15
C VAL A 192 -17.89 9.23 -0.32
N ASN A 193 -18.88 8.47 -0.78
CA ASN A 193 -20.07 8.14 0.00
C ASN A 193 -19.81 6.91 0.87
N PRO A 194 -19.95 7.01 2.21
CA PRO A 194 -19.80 5.86 3.08
C PRO A 194 -20.96 4.87 2.85
N TYR A 195 -20.64 3.59 2.71
CA TYR A 195 -21.61 2.51 2.71
C TYR A 195 -21.38 1.63 3.93
N VAL A 196 -22.43 1.46 4.72
CA VAL A 196 -22.47 0.53 5.86
C VAL A 196 -23.61 -0.45 5.61
N PRO A 197 -23.34 -1.77 5.50
CA PRO A 197 -24.36 -2.79 5.29
C PRO A 197 -25.45 -2.72 6.36
N VAL A 198 -26.71 -2.94 5.96
CA VAL A 198 -27.87 -2.90 6.87
C VAL A 198 -27.73 -3.90 8.03
N SER A 199 -27.02 -5.01 7.83
CA SER A 199 -26.77 -6.03 8.85
C SER A 199 -25.93 -5.55 10.03
N GLU A 200 -25.02 -4.59 9.84
CA GLU A 200 -24.22 -4.01 10.95
C GLU A 200 -24.91 -2.81 11.62
N ARG A 201 -25.99 -2.28 11.02
CA ARG A 201 -26.69 -1.12 11.55
C ARG A 201 -27.50 -1.45 12.82
N HIS A 202 -27.89 -2.71 13.00
CA HIS A 202 -28.66 -3.18 14.17
C HIS A 202 -27.79 -3.34 15.44
N ASP A 203 -26.47 -3.49 15.31
CA ASP A 203 -25.57 -3.65 16.47
C ASP A 203 -25.14 -2.30 17.07
N ALA A 204 -25.41 -1.17 16.38
CA ALA A 204 -25.04 0.18 16.83
C ALA A 204 -26.16 0.90 17.61
N GLU A 205 -27.38 0.36 17.62
CA GLU A 205 -28.55 0.93 18.33
C GLU A 205 -28.95 0.13 19.59
N ALA A 206 -28.14 -0.86 20.01
CA ALA A 206 -28.34 -1.68 21.20
C ALA A 206 -27.30 -1.39 22.29
#